data_AF-A0A2X3K4P2-F1
#
_entry.id   AF-A0A2X3K4P2-F1
#
_cell.length_a   1.000
_cell.length_b   1.000
_cell.length_c   1.000
_cell.angle_alpha   90.00
_cell.angle_beta   90.00
_cell.angle_gamma   90.00
#
_symmetry.space_group_name_H-M   'P 1'
#
loop_
_entity.id
_entity.type
_entity.pdbx_description
1 polymer ?
#
loop_
_entity_poly.entity_id
_entity_poly.type
_entity_poly.pdbx_seq_one_letter_code
_entity_poly.pdbx_strand_id
1 'polypeptide(L)'
;MGIHTEGAYQAIYVDTPGLHMEEKRAINRLMNKAASSSIGDVELVIFVVEAPAGRRTTKMVLNKLRDGKAPVILAVNKVDNVQEKADLLPHLQFLASQMNFLDIVPILC
;
A
#
# COMPACT_ATOMS: atom_id res chain seq x y z
N MET A 1 8.46 11.88 3.43
CA MET A 1 7.32 12.32 4.25
C MET A 1 6.65 13.48 3.53
N GLY A 2 5.36 13.36 3.24
CA GLY A 2 4.53 14.43 2.66
C GLY A 2 3.51 14.91 3.68
N ILE A 3 3.11 16.18 3.62
CA ILE A 3 2.12 16.75 4.54
C ILE A 3 1.07 17.49 3.72
N HIS A 4 -0.20 17.13 3.90
CA HIS A 4 -1.34 17.82 3.31
C HIS A 4 -2.18 18.42 4.44
N THR A 5 -2.32 19.74 4.46
CA THR A 5 -3.12 20.45 5.47
C THR A 5 -4.24 21.21 4.78
N GLU A 6 -5.47 20.98 5.21
CA GLU A 6 -6.66 21.65 4.70
C GLU A 6 -7.58 22.01 5.87
N GLY A 7 -7.72 23.32 6.14
CA GLY A 7 -8.49 23.80 7.29
C GLY A 7 -7.99 23.25 8.62
N ALA A 8 -8.86 22.51 9.31
CA ALA A 8 -8.54 21.86 10.60
C ALA A 8 -7.93 20.46 10.46
N TYR A 9 -7.72 19.97 9.23
CA TYR A 9 -7.24 18.62 8.95
C TYR A 9 -5.79 18.64 8.49
N GLN A 10 -4.98 17.71 9.02
CA GLN A 10 -3.60 17.52 8.59
C GLN A 10 -3.32 16.03 8.40
N ALA A 11 -3.09 15.62 7.16
CA ALA A 11 -2.66 14.27 6.80
C ALA A 11 -1.14 14.24 6.62
N ILE A 12 -0.47 13.32 7.33
CA ILE A 12 0.97 13.11 7.24
C ILE A 12 1.21 11.79 6.50
N TYR A 13 1.69 11.89 5.27
CA TYR A 13 2.03 10.74 4.45
C TYR A 13 3.43 10.27 4.80
N VAL A 14 3.49 9.07 5.39
CA VAL A 14 4.75 8.39 5.67
C VAL A 14 4.94 7.32 4.60
N ASP A 15 5.97 7.50 3.78
CA ASP A 15 6.38 6.48 2.84
C ASP A 15 7.24 5.46 3.59
N THR A 16 6.82 4.20 3.60
CA THR A 16 7.71 3.11 4.00
C THR A 16 8.49 2.72 2.76
N PRO A 17 9.84 2.79 2.76
CA PRO A 17 10.62 2.35 1.62
C PRO A 17 10.12 0.96 1.21
N GLY A 18 9.83 0.79 -0.08
CA GLY A 18 9.18 -0.39 -0.62
C GLY A 18 9.77 -1.65 0.01
N LEU A 19 8.92 -2.63 0.32
CA LEU A 19 9.31 -3.87 1.01
C LEU A 19 10.17 -4.78 0.10
N HIS A 20 11.23 -4.23 -0.48
CA HIS A 20 12.29 -4.90 -1.17
C HIS A 20 13.28 -5.40 -0.12
N MET A 21 13.55 -6.70 -0.14
CA MET A 21 14.37 -7.39 0.85
C MET A 21 15.85 -7.00 0.83
N GLU A 22 16.31 -6.19 -0.12
CA GLU A 22 17.73 -5.95 -0.33
C GLU A 22 18.14 -4.52 -0.05
N GLU A 23 18.33 -4.15 1.22
CA GLU A 23 19.26 -3.04 1.53
C GLU A 23 20.17 -3.37 2.72
N LYS A 24 21.33 -3.97 2.39
CA LYS A 24 22.43 -4.35 3.30
C LYS A 24 23.21 -3.16 3.89
N ARG A 25 22.56 -2.10 4.40
CA ARG A 25 23.29 -0.96 4.97
C ARG A 25 22.82 -0.59 6.37
N ALA A 26 23.76 -0.57 7.32
CA ALA A 26 23.54 -0.16 8.72
C ALA A 26 22.96 1.26 8.85
N ILE A 27 23.17 2.12 7.85
CA ILE A 27 22.59 3.45 7.74
C ILE A 27 21.05 3.40 7.63
N ASN A 28 20.49 2.43 6.90
CA ASN A 28 19.03 2.25 6.82
C ASN A 28 18.42 1.80 8.14
N ARG A 29 19.17 1.10 9.01
CA ARG A 29 18.67 0.73 10.34
C ARG A 29 18.48 1.95 11.23
N LEU A 30 19.36 2.95 11.15
CA LEU A 30 19.26 4.18 11.94
C LEU A 30 18.10 5.05 11.43
N MET A 31 17.95 5.19 10.12
CA MET A 31 16.82 5.89 9.50
C MET A 31 15.48 5.18 9.76
N ASN A 32 15.45 3.84 9.66
CA ASN A 32 14.26 3.05 10.00
C ASN A 32 13.89 3.17 11.47
N LYS A 33 14.85 3.38 12.38
CA LYS A 33 14.55 3.54 13.82
C LYS A 33 13.93 4.90 14.13
N ALA A 34 14.37 5.97 13.47
CA ALA A 34 13.78 7.30 13.57
C ALA A 34 12.42 7.40 12.87
N ALA A 35 12.26 6.72 11.73
CA ALA A 35 10.97 6.55 11.09
C ALA A 35 10.02 5.72 11.97
N SER A 36 10.48 4.58 12.50
CA SER A 36 9.68 3.69 13.38
C SER A 36 9.30 4.33 14.71
N SER A 37 10.09 5.26 15.26
CA SER A 37 9.70 6.01 16.47
C SER A 37 8.67 7.11 16.22
N SER A 38 8.48 7.49 14.95
CA SER A 38 7.45 8.45 14.50
C SER A 38 6.21 7.75 13.95
N ILE A 39 6.36 6.50 13.52
CA ILE A 39 5.31 5.56 13.07
C ILE A 39 4.79 4.82 14.33
N GLY A 40 4.22 5.59 15.25
CA GLY A 40 3.68 5.07 16.51
C GLY A 40 2.44 4.19 16.31
N ASP A 41 1.59 4.51 15.35
CA ASP A 41 0.53 3.67 14.79
C ASP A 41 0.04 4.41 13.55
N VAL A 42 0.26 3.89 12.33
CA VAL A 42 -0.42 4.44 11.15
C VAL A 42 -1.92 4.21 11.33
N GLU A 43 -2.74 5.25 11.17
CA GLU A 43 -4.20 5.15 11.31
C GLU A 43 -4.87 4.53 10.07
N LEU A 44 -4.17 4.54 8.93
CA LEU A 44 -4.63 4.03 7.65
C LEU A 44 -3.45 3.65 6.77
N VAL A 45 -3.55 2.54 6.06
CA VAL A 45 -2.58 2.15 5.03
C VAL A 45 -3.20 2.24 3.65
N ILE A 46 -2.52 2.89 2.71
CA ILE A 46 -2.85 2.87 1.29
C ILE A 46 -1.92 1.87 0.62
N PHE A 47 -2.43 0.69 0.27
CA PHE A 47 -1.67 -0.32 -0.44
C PHE A 47 -1.89 -0.16 -1.94
N VAL A 48 -0.85 0.27 -2.67
CA VAL A 48 -0.93 0.52 -4.10
C VAL A 48 -0.43 -0.69 -4.90
N VAL A 49 -1.20 -1.14 -5.88
CA VAL A 49 -0.82 -2.18 -6.84
C VAL A 49 -1.07 -1.70 -8.27
N GLU A 50 -0.31 -2.20 -9.24
CA GLU A 50 -0.56 -1.92 -10.66
C GLU A 50 -1.43 -3.01 -11.27
N ALA A 51 -2.37 -2.64 -12.14
CA ALA A 51 -3.15 -3.59 -12.93
C ALA A 51 -2.44 -3.92 -14.28
N PRO A 52 -2.39 -5.20 -14.70
CA PRO A 52 -2.74 -6.39 -13.93
C PRO A 52 -1.66 -6.73 -12.89
N ALA A 53 -2.07 -6.96 -11.64
CA ALA A 53 -1.13 -7.19 -10.55
C ALA A 53 -0.44 -8.56 -10.64
N GLY A 54 0.90 -8.57 -10.57
CA GLY A 54 1.69 -9.80 -10.54
C GLY A 54 1.55 -10.57 -9.22
N ARG A 55 1.13 -11.85 -9.29
CA ARG A 55 0.75 -12.69 -8.13
C ARG A 55 1.83 -12.87 -7.04
N ARG A 56 3.11 -12.62 -7.32
CA ARG A 56 4.24 -12.98 -6.43
C ARG A 56 4.64 -11.84 -5.50
N THR A 57 4.78 -10.63 -6.02
CA THR A 57 5.22 -9.45 -5.26
C THR A 57 4.16 -8.99 -4.26
N THR A 58 2.88 -9.11 -4.63
CA THR A 58 1.74 -8.73 -3.78
C THR A 58 1.67 -9.55 -2.48
N LYS A 59 1.97 -10.86 -2.53
CA LYS A 59 1.82 -11.76 -1.37
C LYS A 59 2.70 -11.40 -0.17
N MET A 60 3.92 -10.92 -0.41
CA MET A 60 4.84 -10.58 0.68
C MET A 60 4.40 -9.33 1.43
N VAL A 61 3.90 -8.32 0.70
CA VAL A 61 3.37 -7.10 1.30
C VAL A 61 2.09 -7.40 2.06
N LEU A 62 1.18 -8.17 1.46
CA LEU A 62 -0.06 -8.61 2.09
C LEU A 62 0.16 -9.31 3.44
N ASN A 63 1.17 -10.18 3.56
CA ASN A 63 1.46 -10.84 4.83
C ASN A 63 1.80 -9.85 5.94
N LYS A 64 2.59 -8.82 5.65
CA LYS A 64 2.93 -7.78 6.63
C LYS A 64 1.72 -6.90 6.98
N LEU A 65 0.86 -6.64 6.01
CA LEU A 65 -0.37 -5.85 6.22
C LEU A 65 -1.40 -6.60 7.07
N ARG A 66 -1.49 -7.93 6.93
CA ARG A 66 -2.36 -8.78 7.75
C ARG A 66 -1.98 -8.80 9.22
N ASP A 67 -0.69 -8.64 9.53
CA ASP A 67 -0.19 -8.60 10.91
C ASP A 67 -0.36 -7.20 11.56
N GLY A 68 -0.74 -6.19 10.77
CA GLY A 68 -1.00 -4.82 11.24
C GLY A 68 -2.40 -4.62 11.80
N LYS A 69 -2.58 -3.57 12.61
CA LYS A 69 -3.90 -3.18 13.17
C LYS A 69 -4.64 -2.13 12.33
N ALA A 70 -3.91 -1.40 11.50
CA ALA A 70 -4.45 -0.30 10.72
C ALA A 70 -5.36 -0.84 9.60
N PRO A 71 -6.51 -0.19 9.33
CA PRO A 71 -7.30 -0.47 8.15
C PRO A 71 -6.47 -0.24 6.87
N VAL A 72 -6.75 -1.03 5.83
CA VAL A 72 -6.01 -0.98 4.56
C VAL A 72 -6.97 -0.66 3.42
N ILE A 73 -6.70 0.40 2.67
CA ILE A 73 -7.35 0.66 1.37
C ILE A 73 -6.44 0.12 0.27
N LEU A 74 -7.01 -0.68 -0.63
CA LEU A 74 -6.32 -1.15 -1.83
C LEU A 74 -6.53 -0.14 -2.96
N ALA A 75 -5.47 0.53 -3.37
CA ALA A 75 -5.45 1.40 -4.54
C ALA A 75 -4.95 0.62 -5.76
N VAL A 76 -5.84 0.32 -6.71
CA VAL A 76 -5.50 -0.40 -7.94
C VAL A 76 -5.21 0.62 -9.03
N ASN A 77 -3.93 0.90 -9.27
CA ASN A 77 -3.47 1.88 -10.24
C ASN A 77 -3.34 1.29 -11.65
N LYS A 78 -3.26 2.15 -12.67
CA LYS A 78 -3.07 1.80 -14.08
C LYS A 78 -4.16 0.89 -14.64
N VAL A 79 -5.41 1.11 -14.24
CA VAL A 79 -6.54 0.29 -14.70
C VAL A 79 -6.79 0.40 -16.21
N ASP A 80 -6.25 1.43 -16.85
CA ASP A 80 -6.20 1.61 -18.30
C ASP A 80 -5.31 0.58 -19.01
N ASN A 81 -4.33 -0.02 -18.34
CA ASN A 81 -3.51 -1.10 -18.89
C ASN A 81 -4.26 -2.44 -19.00
N VAL A 82 -5.45 -2.54 -18.42
CA VAL A 82 -6.30 -3.73 -18.55
C VAL A 82 -6.99 -3.67 -19.92
N GLN A 83 -6.46 -4.43 -20.87
CA GLN A 83 -6.91 -4.43 -22.27
C GLN A 83 -8.39 -4.77 -22.40
N GLU A 84 -8.83 -5.82 -21.70
CA GLU A 84 -10.21 -6.27 -21.70
C GLU A 84 -10.90 -5.82 -20.42
N LYS A 85 -11.88 -4.91 -20.52
CA LYS A 85 -12.65 -4.44 -19.34
C LYS A 85 -13.33 -5.59 -18.58
N ALA A 86 -13.63 -6.68 -19.28
CA ALA A 86 -14.18 -7.90 -18.69
C ALA A 86 -13.24 -8.55 -17.67
N ASP A 87 -11.92 -8.36 -17.81
CA ASP A 87 -10.90 -8.94 -16.92
C ASP A 87 -10.70 -8.14 -15.63
N LEU A 88 -11.12 -6.87 -15.61
CA LEU A 88 -10.96 -6.01 -14.44
C LEU A 88 -11.76 -6.53 -13.24
N LEU A 89 -13.03 -6.88 -13.44
CA LEU A 89 -13.90 -7.32 -12.34
C LEU A 89 -13.41 -8.64 -11.70
N PRO A 90 -13.07 -9.71 -12.46
CA PRO A 90 -12.43 -10.89 -11.91
C PRO A 90 -11.12 -10.60 -11.20
N HIS A 91 -10.31 -9.65 -11.72
CA HIS A 91 -9.06 -9.26 -11.07
C HIS A 91 -9.30 -8.57 -9.72
N LEU A 92 -10.24 -7.65 -9.64
CA LEU A 92 -10.63 -6.99 -8.40
C LEU A 92 -11.19 -7.98 -7.39
N GLN A 93 -12.03 -8.94 -7.82
CA GLN A 93 -12.51 -10.02 -6.96
C GLN A 93 -11.38 -10.89 -6.41
N PHE A 94 -10.40 -11.25 -7.26
CA PHE A 94 -9.21 -11.97 -6.83
C PHE A 94 -8.43 -11.18 -5.77
N LEU A 95 -8.20 -9.88 -5.99
CA LEU A 95 -7.52 -9.02 -5.04
C LEU A 95 -8.29 -8.90 -3.73
N ALA A 96 -9.61 -8.68 -3.79
CA ALA A 96 -10.49 -8.62 -2.62
C ALA A 96 -10.43 -9.89 -1.77
N SER A 97 -10.27 -11.06 -2.39
CA SER A 97 -10.13 -12.33 -1.65
C SER A 97 -8.81 -12.48 -0.88
N GLN A 98 -7.83 -11.58 -1.10
CA GLN A 98 -6.53 -11.70 -0.45
C GLN A 98 -6.53 -11.23 1.01
N MET A 99 -7.36 -10.27 1.41
CA MET A 99 -7.54 -9.89 2.82
C MET A 99 -8.77 -8.98 2.95
N ASN A 100 -9.19 -8.70 4.19
CA ASN A 100 -10.26 -7.77 4.44
C ASN A 100 -9.76 -6.32 4.31
N PHE A 101 -9.90 -5.74 3.12
CA PHE A 101 -9.64 -4.32 2.89
C PHE A 101 -10.81 -3.48 3.42
N LEU A 102 -10.51 -2.25 3.87
CA LEU A 102 -11.53 -1.26 4.19
C LEU A 102 -12.27 -0.82 2.92
N ASP A 103 -11.52 -0.61 1.83
CA ASP A 103 -12.07 -0.28 0.51
C ASP A 103 -11.09 -0.71 -0.59
N ILE A 104 -11.61 -0.89 -1.81
CA ILE A 104 -10.83 -1.20 -3.01
C ILE A 104 -11.17 -0.18 -4.09
N VAL A 105 -10.23 0.70 -4.38
CA VAL A 105 -10.44 1.86 -5.24
C VAL A 105 -9.57 1.74 -6.50
N PRO A 106 -10.17 1.56 -7.69
CA PRO A 106 -9.44 1.69 -8.95
C PRO A 106 -9.10 3.16 -9.20
N ILE A 107 -7.84 3.45 -9.50
CA ILE A 107 -7.33 4.80 -9.73
C ILE A 107 -6.54 4.90 -11.03
N LEU A 108 -6.47 6.12 -11.57
CA LEU A 108 -5.62 6.52 -12.68
C LEU A 108 -4.75 7.68 -12.17
N CYS A 109 -3.51 7.37 -11.79
CA CYS A 109 -2.53 8.37 -11.36
C CYS A 109 -1.77 8.97 -12.55
#